data_AF-A0AAU1X2S9-F1
#
_entry.id   AF-A0AAU1X2S9-F1
#
_cell.length_a   1.000
_cell.length_b   1.000
_cell.length_c   1.000
_cell.angle_alpha   90.00
_cell.angle_beta   90.00
_cell.angle_gamma   90.00
#
_symmetry.space_group_name_H-M   'P 1'
#
loop_
_entity.id
_entity.type
_entity.pdbx_description
1 polymer ?
#
loop_
_entity_poly.entity_id
_entity_poly.type
_entity_poly.pdbx_seq_one_letter_code
_entity_poly.pdbx_strand_id
1 'polypeptide(L)'
;MRGLPADRALLTARRLDVLRLAANGYTNAEIARELWISEDSVKSHMRLAYEQLGARDRAHAVAVCLVRGLIHPHEVQLQPPKAPKEAA
;
A
#
# COMPACT_ATOMS: atom_id res chain seq x y z
N MET A 1 12.93 -1.09 16.56
CA MET A 1 12.88 -1.96 15.37
C MET A 1 12.89 -1.06 14.14
N ARG A 2 14.02 -0.98 13.44
CA ARG A 2 14.25 -0.08 12.30
C ARG A 2 14.18 -0.96 11.04
N GLY A 3 13.45 -0.53 10.01
CA GLY A 3 13.40 -1.27 8.75
C GLY A 3 14.78 -1.50 8.19
N LEU A 4 15.05 -2.72 7.74
CA LEU A 4 16.35 -3.04 7.18
C LEU A 4 16.53 -2.17 5.93
N PRO A 5 17.69 -1.53 5.74
CA PRO A 5 17.94 -0.69 4.57
C PRO A 5 17.73 -1.46 3.25
N ALA A 6 17.89 -2.78 3.26
CA ALA A 6 17.57 -3.68 2.15
C ALA A 6 16.08 -3.64 1.75
N ASP A 7 15.14 -3.59 2.70
CA ASP A 7 13.71 -3.58 2.38
C ASP A 7 13.29 -2.28 1.65
N ARG A 8 13.87 -1.13 2.04
CA ARG A 8 13.65 0.16 1.35
C ARG A 8 14.36 0.24 0.00
N ALA A 9 15.41 -0.54 -0.21
CA ALA A 9 16.06 -0.67 -1.51
C ALA A 9 15.28 -1.62 -2.45
N LEU A 10 14.57 -2.61 -1.88
CA LEU A 10 13.78 -3.58 -2.65
C LEU A 10 12.47 -2.96 -3.14
N LEU A 11 11.77 -2.19 -2.30
CA LEU A 11 10.55 -1.49 -2.70
C LEU A 11 10.89 -0.15 -3.35
N THR A 12 10.46 0.04 -4.60
CA THR A 12 10.52 1.36 -5.23
C THR A 12 9.57 2.34 -4.51
N ALA A 13 9.90 3.64 -4.55
CA ALA A 13 9.07 4.69 -3.95
C ALA A 13 7.59 4.55 -4.31
N ARG A 14 7.32 4.23 -5.59
CA ARG A 14 5.96 4.09 -6.10
C ARG A 14 5.16 2.94 -5.47
N ARG A 15 5.80 1.80 -5.22
CA ARG A 15 5.15 0.65 -4.57
C ARG A 15 4.86 0.96 -3.11
N LEU A 16 5.77 1.68 -2.45
CA LEU A 16 5.56 2.13 -1.08
C LEU A 16 4.38 3.11 -0.99
N ASP A 17 4.26 4.05 -1.92
CA ASP A 17 3.13 5.00 -1.96
C ASP A 17 1.78 4.29 -2.14
N VAL A 18 1.73 3.29 -3.02
CA VAL A 18 0.54 2.43 -3.17
C VAL A 18 0.19 1.72 -1.87
N LEU A 19 1.17 1.15 -1.16
CA LEU A 19 0.96 0.46 0.12
C LEU A 19 0.58 1.42 1.26
N ARG A 20 1.08 2.65 1.26
CA ARG A 20 0.69 3.71 2.21
C ARG A 20 -0.77 4.09 2.06
N LEU A 21 -1.22 4.35 0.84
CA LEU A 21 -2.63 4.64 0.57
C LEU A 21 -3.50 3.41 0.89
N ALA A 22 -3.00 2.21 0.59
CA ALA A 22 -3.68 0.97 0.95
C ALA A 22 -3.84 0.80 2.47
N ALA A 23 -2.82 1.16 3.25
CA ALA A 23 -2.87 1.15 4.71
C ALA A 23 -3.89 2.17 5.26
N ASN A 24 -4.10 3.29 4.55
CA ASN A 24 -5.12 4.29 4.84
C ASN A 24 -6.54 3.88 4.39
N GLY A 25 -6.73 2.69 3.82
CA GLY A 25 -8.05 2.17 3.43
C GLY A 25 -8.48 2.48 2.00
N TYR A 26 -7.62 3.08 1.17
CA TYR A 26 -7.99 3.49 -0.19
C TYR A 26 -8.23 2.29 -1.11
N THR A 27 -9.27 2.33 -1.93
CA THR A 27 -9.51 1.35 -3.00
C THR A 27 -8.49 1.51 -4.15
N ASN A 28 -8.33 0.51 -5.01
CA ASN A 28 -7.41 0.62 -6.16
C ASN A 28 -7.79 1.78 -7.09
N ALA A 29 -9.08 2.09 -7.22
CA ALA A 29 -9.58 3.23 -7.98
C ALA A 29 -9.18 4.57 -7.35
N GLU A 30 -9.24 4.68 -6.02
CA GLU A 30 -8.82 5.90 -5.32
C GLU A 30 -7.30 6.06 -5.35
N ILE A 31 -6.55 4.97 -5.15
CA ILE A 31 -5.09 4.97 -5.29
C ILE A 31 -4.69 5.41 -6.71
N ALA A 32 -5.37 4.88 -7.73
CA ALA A 32 -5.14 5.24 -9.13
C ALA A 32 -5.35 6.75 -9.36
N ARG A 33 -6.41 7.32 -8.79
CA ARG A 33 -6.69 8.76 -8.86
C ARG A 33 -5.67 9.60 -8.12
N GLU A 34 -5.34 9.22 -6.88
CA GLU A 34 -4.38 9.95 -6.05
C GLU A 34 -2.98 9.97 -6.67
N LEU A 35 -2.59 8.86 -7.27
CA LEU A 35 -1.29 8.69 -7.88
C LEU A 35 -1.26 9.05 -9.38
N TRP A 36 -2.39 9.40 -10.00
CA TRP A 36 -2.48 9.71 -11.43
C TRP A 36 -2.00 8.56 -12.35
N ILE A 37 -2.43 7.33 -12.05
CA ILE A 37 -2.13 6.12 -12.83
C ILE A 37 -3.40 5.30 -13.08
N SER A 38 -3.31 4.27 -13.92
CA SER A 38 -4.43 3.34 -14.13
C SER A 38 -4.60 2.37 -12.95
N GLU A 39 -5.82 1.88 -12.73
CA GLU A 39 -6.09 0.82 -11.75
C GLU A 39 -5.28 -0.45 -12.02
N ASP A 40 -5.04 -0.76 -13.29
CA ASP A 40 -4.19 -1.88 -13.70
C ASP A 40 -2.73 -1.69 -13.27
N SER A 41 -2.22 -0.46 -13.38
CA SER A 41 -0.90 -0.10 -12.86
C SER A 41 -0.84 -0.24 -11.33
N VAL A 42 -1.91 0.12 -10.60
CA VAL A 42 -2.00 -0.09 -9.15
C VAL A 42 -1.93 -1.58 -8.81
N LYS A 43 -2.70 -2.43 -9.51
CA LYS A 43 -2.67 -3.89 -9.31
C LYS A 43 -1.27 -4.46 -9.57
N SER A 44 -0.63 -4.01 -10.65
CA SER A 44 0.73 -4.41 -11.00
C SER A 44 1.74 -3.99 -9.93
N HIS A 45 1.67 -2.75 -9.42
CA HIS A 45 2.50 -2.30 -8.32
C HIS A 45 2.26 -3.10 -7.04
N MET A 46 1.02 -3.41 -6.68
CA MET A 46 0.69 -4.23 -5.51
C MET A 46 1.24 -5.65 -5.64
N ARG A 47 1.06 -6.30 -6.80
CA ARG A 47 1.59 -7.66 -7.03
C ARG A 47 3.10 -7.71 -6.84
N LEU A 48 3.83 -6.80 -7.47
CA LEU A 48 5.29 -6.74 -7.34
C LEU A 48 5.71 -6.42 -5.90
N ALA A 49 4.94 -5.57 -5.19
CA ALA A 49 5.19 -5.29 -3.79
C ALA A 49 4.98 -6.53 -2.90
N TYR A 50 3.96 -7.35 -3.19
CA TYR A 50 3.70 -8.58 -2.46
C TYR A 50 4.84 -9.59 -2.66
N GLU A 51 5.27 -9.78 -3.91
CA GLU A 51 6.39 -10.66 -4.26
C GLU A 51 7.67 -10.25 -3.53
N GLN A 52 7.98 -8.94 -3.48
CA GLN A 52 9.16 -8.43 -2.78
C GLN A 52 9.06 -8.52 -1.25
N LEU A 53 7.87 -8.34 -0.69
CA LEU A 53 7.66 -8.41 0.76
C LEU A 53 7.50 -9.84 1.28
N GLY A 54 7.24 -10.81 0.39
CA GLY A 54 6.79 -12.15 0.76
C GLY A 54 5.35 -12.14 1.31
N ALA A 55 4.56 -11.15 0.93
CA ALA A 55 3.18 -11.01 1.37
C ALA A 55 2.23 -11.83 0.49
N ARG A 56 1.12 -12.27 1.07
CA ARG A 56 0.11 -13.10 0.38
C ARG A 56 -1.08 -12.28 -0.12
N ASP A 57 -1.36 -11.18 0.57
CA ASP A 57 -2.48 -10.30 0.31
C ASP A 57 -2.18 -8.88 0.81
N ARG A 58 -3.13 -7.98 0.57
CA ARG A 58 -3.06 -6.57 0.94
C ARG A 58 -2.84 -6.36 2.43
N ALA A 59 -3.58 -7.08 3.28
CA ALA A 59 -3.50 -6.91 4.73
C ALA A 59 -2.15 -7.39 5.25
N HIS A 60 -1.67 -8.53 4.76
CA HIS A 60 -0.35 -9.05 5.07
C HIS A 60 0.74 -8.09 4.61
N ALA A 61 0.65 -7.52 3.40
CA ALA A 61 1.64 -6.56 2.91
C ALA A 61 1.72 -5.29 3.77
N VAL A 62 0.57 -4.74 4.16
CA VAL A 62 0.51 -3.58 5.07
C VAL A 62 1.08 -3.92 6.44
N ALA A 63 0.71 -5.09 7.00
CA ALA A 63 1.24 -5.54 8.28
C ALA A 63 2.77 -5.71 8.24
N VAL A 64 3.30 -6.33 7.17
CA VAL A 64 4.75 -6.45 6.96
C VAL A 64 5.41 -5.07 6.91
N CYS A 65 4.81 -4.11 6.19
CA CYS A 65 5.36 -2.75 6.12
C CYS A 65 5.39 -2.03 7.46
N LEU A 66 4.37 -2.21 8.29
CA LEU A 66 4.30 -1.64 9.64
C LEU A 66 5.32 -2.30 10.58
N VAL A 67 5.38 -3.64 10.61
CA VAL A 67 6.31 -4.40 11.45
C VAL A 67 7.76 -4.12 11.06
N ARG A 68 8.05 -4.03 9.77
CA ARG A 68 9.38 -3.68 9.25
C ARG A 68 9.63 -2.18 9.23
N GLY A 69 8.75 -1.30 9.71
CA GLY A 69 8.99 0.15 9.75
C GLY A 69 9.25 0.80 8.38
N LEU A 70 8.65 0.23 7.32
CA LEU A 70 8.59 0.81 5.99
C LEU A 70 7.48 1.86 5.89
N ILE A 71 6.39 1.59 6.59
CA ILE A 71 5.30 2.53 6.86
C ILE A 71 5.28 2.72 8.37
N HIS A 72 5.19 3.96 8.81
CA HIS A 72 5.05 4.29 10.21
C HIS A 72 3.57 4.49 10.57
N PRO A 73 3.13 4.10 11.78
CA PRO A 73 1.74 4.25 12.20
C PRO A 73 1.19 5.68 12.09
N HIS A 74 2.02 6.70 12.26
CA HIS A 74 1.61 8.11 12.11
C HIS A 74 1.29 8.52 10.66
N GLU A 75 1.75 7.75 9.66
CA GLU A 75 1.39 7.94 8.25
C GLU A 75 0.04 7.27 7.90
N VAL A 76 -0.50 6.45 8.81
CA VAL A 76 -1.78 5.77 8.65
C VAL A 76 -2.84 6.52 9.46
N GLN A 77 -3.56 7.39 8.79
CA GLN A 77 -4.59 8.23 9.40
C GLN A 77 -5.91 7.50 9.63
N LEU A 78 -5.98 6.19 9.31
CA LEU A 78 -7.17 5.34 9.40
C LEU A 78 -8.42 6.13 9.03
N GLN A 79 -8.46 6.62 7.78
CA GLN A 79 -9.63 7.36 7.33
C GLN A 79 -10.86 6.47 7.51
N PRO A 80 -11.98 7.00 8.05
CA PRO A 80 -13.21 6.23 8.13
C PRO A 80 -13.52 5.69 6.72
N PRO A 81 -13.92 4.42 6.59
CA PRO A 81 -14.20 3.83 5.29
C PRO A 81 -15.15 4.77 4.56
N LYS A 82 -14.67 5.35 3.46
CA LYS A 82 -15.49 6.25 2.65
C LYS A 82 -16.72 5.46 2.26
N ALA A 83 -17.90 6.07 2.41
CA ALA A 83 -19.17 5.40 2.20
C ALA A 83 -19.10 4.50 0.95
N PRO A 84 -19.57 3.24 1.04
CA PRO A 84 -19.49 2.32 -0.09
C PRO A 84 -19.98 3.05 -1.34
N LYS A 85 -19.24 2.94 -2.44
CA LYS A 85 -19.76 3.36 -3.74
C LYS A 85 -21.12 2.69 -3.87
N GLU A 86 -22.19 3.48 -3.74
CA GLU A 86 -23.55 2.99 -3.77
C GLU A 86 -23.75 2.14 -5.02
N ALA A 87 -24.48 1.05 -4.80
CA ALA A 87 -24.93 0.12 -5.80
C ALA A 87 -25.47 0.87 -7.03
N ALA A 88 -24.80 0.70 -8.16
CA ALA A 88 -25.33 1.00 -9.48
C ALA A 88 -25.60 -0.34 -10.18
#